data_AF-A0A096X823-F1
#
_entry.id   AF-A0A096X823-F1
#
_cell.length_a   1.000
_cell.length_b   1.000
_cell.length_c   1.000
_cell.angle_alpha   90.00
_cell.angle_beta   90.00
_cell.angle_gamma   90.00
#
_symmetry.space_group_name_H-M   'P 1'
#
loop_
_entity.id
_entity.type
_entity.pdbx_description
1 polymer ?
#
loop_
_entity_poly.entity_id
_entity_poly.type
_entity_poly.pdbx_seq_one_letter_code
_entity_poly.pdbx_strand_id
1 'polypeptide(L)' 'VFYDASRKLILKGVDGVVFVADSQIEWMEANLESMDNLKINLLEQGYEFEKVPFVIQYNKRDLP' A
#
# COMPACT_ATOMS: atom_id res chain seq x y z
N VAL A 1 0.96 11.98 -7.46
CA VAL A 1 2.23 12.36 -8.14
C VAL A 1 3.28 12.95 -7.19
N PHE A 2 2.91 13.74 -6.16
CA PHE A 2 3.86 14.06 -5.07
C PHE A 2 3.96 12.87 -4.08
N TYR A 3 5.18 12.53 -3.64
CA TYR A 3 5.61 11.47 -2.67
C TYR A 3 6.24 10.16 -3.20
N ASP A 4 6.45 9.96 -4.49
CA ASP A 4 6.98 8.68 -4.99
C ASP A 4 8.42 8.38 -4.49
N ALA A 5 9.29 9.41 -4.44
CA ALA A 5 10.64 9.27 -3.90
C ALA A 5 10.68 8.93 -2.40
N SER A 6 9.72 9.45 -1.63
CA SER A 6 9.62 9.17 -0.19
C SER A 6 9.11 7.76 0.07
N ARG A 7 8.15 7.27 -0.74
CA ARG A 7 7.59 5.91 -0.62
C ARG A 7 8.61 4.83 -0.93
N LYS A 8 9.46 5.04 -1.93
CA LYS A 8 10.57 4.11 -2.23
C LYS A 8 11.56 4.01 -1.07
N LEU A 9 11.88 5.11 -0.38
CA LEU A 9 12.82 5.05 0.73
C LEU A 9 12.28 4.25 1.94
N ILE A 10 10.97 4.31 2.19
CA ILE A 10 10.34 3.73 3.39
C ILE A 10 10.28 2.20 3.35
N LEU A 11 10.24 1.59 2.16
CA LEU A 11 10.11 0.12 2.02
C LEU A 11 11.44 -0.62 2.15
N LYS A 12 12.57 0.08 2.25
CA LYS A 12 13.89 -0.55 2.35
C LYS A 12 14.04 -1.21 3.72
N GLY A 13 14.28 -2.51 3.73
CA GLY A 13 14.41 -3.28 4.98
C GLY A 13 13.06 -3.57 5.65
N VAL A 14 11.97 -3.56 4.90
CA VAL A 14 10.63 -3.85 5.43
C VAL A 14 10.50 -5.33 5.77
N ASP A 15 10.06 -5.62 7.01
CA ASP A 15 9.74 -6.99 7.46
C ASP A 15 8.25 -7.33 7.31
N GLY A 16 7.39 -6.33 7.12
CA GLY A 16 5.95 -6.51 6.92
C GLY A 16 5.22 -5.21 6.61
N VAL A 17 4.05 -5.32 6.01
CA VAL A 17 3.26 -4.17 5.54
C VAL A 17 1.83 -4.26 6.07
N VAL A 18 1.31 -3.12 6.57
CA VAL A 18 -0.11 -2.91 6.81
C VAL A 18 -0.62 -1.92 5.77
N PHE A 19 -1.51 -2.37 4.88
CA PHE A 19 -2.17 -1.50 3.92
C PHE A 19 -3.47 -0.97 4.50
N VAL A 20 -3.56 0.35 4.68
CA VAL A 20 -4.75 1.01 5.22
C VAL A 20 -5.61 1.50 4.05
N ALA A 21 -6.70 0.79 3.79
CA ALA A 21 -7.67 1.12 2.75
C ALA A 21 -8.76 2.04 3.30
N ASP A 22 -9.13 3.05 2.52
CA ASP A 22 -10.30 3.89 2.81
C ASP A 22 -11.60 3.16 2.42
N SER A 23 -12.58 3.06 3.32
CA SER A 23 -13.82 2.33 3.04
C SER A 23 -14.86 3.11 2.23
N GLN A 24 -14.63 4.39 1.97
CA GLN A 24 -15.51 5.22 1.15
C GLN A 24 -15.48 4.73 -0.31
N ILE A 25 -16.65 4.64 -0.95
CA ILE A 25 -16.79 4.13 -2.33
C ILE A 25 -15.99 4.98 -3.31
N GLU A 26 -15.97 6.30 -3.10
CA GLU A 26 -15.26 7.26 -3.96
C GLU A 26 -13.74 7.05 -3.94
N TRP A 27 -13.22 6.37 -2.92
CA TRP A 27 -11.80 6.11 -2.74
C TRP A 27 -11.36 4.72 -3.21
N MET A 28 -12.27 3.91 -3.77
CA MET A 28 -11.94 2.57 -4.25
C MET A 28 -10.85 2.59 -5.32
N GLU A 29 -10.96 3.46 -6.33
CA GLU A 29 -9.95 3.56 -7.40
C GLU A 29 -8.58 3.95 -6.84
N ALA A 30 -8.54 4.91 -5.91
CA ALA A 30 -7.30 5.34 -5.26
C ALA A 30 -6.67 4.22 -4.39
N ASN A 31 -7.48 3.40 -3.72
CA ASN A 31 -6.99 2.23 -2.99
C ASN A 31 -6.33 1.21 -3.94
N LEU A 32 -6.96 0.95 -5.10
CA LEU A 32 -6.41 0.04 -6.11
C LEU A 32 -5.09 0.57 -6.68
N GLU A 33 -5.06 1.84 -7.09
CA GLU A 33 -3.84 2.48 -7.60
C GLU A 33 -2.71 2.45 -6.56
N SER A 34 -3.03 2.72 -5.29
CA SER A 34 -2.04 2.66 -4.21
C SER A 34 -1.57 1.25 -3.90
N MET A 35 -2.40 0.23 -4.09
CA MET A 35 -2.02 -1.18 -3.93
C MET A 35 -1.05 -1.62 -5.04
N ASP A 36 -1.34 -1.24 -6.29
CA ASP A 36 -0.45 -1.55 -7.42
C ASP A 36 0.88 -0.80 -7.29
N ASN A 37 0.87 0.45 -6.84
CA ASN A 37 2.09 1.20 -6.53
C ASN A 37 2.92 0.52 -5.42
N LEU A 38 2.28 0.00 -4.37
CA LEU A 38 2.97 -0.78 -3.32
C LEU A 38 3.68 -2.00 -3.90
N LYS A 39 2.99 -2.79 -4.74
CA LYS A 39 3.56 -3.98 -5.39
C LYS A 39 4.76 -3.64 -6.27
N ILE A 40 4.65 -2.58 -7.08
CA ILE A 40 5.74 -2.10 -7.93
C ILE A 40 6.94 -1.68 -7.08
N ASN A 41 6.72 -0.89 -6.03
CA ASN A 41 7.81 -0.40 -5.19
C ASN A 41 8.53 -1.51 -4.41
N LEU A 42 7.80 -2.55 -3.97
CA LEU A 42 8.39 -3.73 -3.34
C LEU A 42 9.25 -4.51 -4.35
N LEU A 43 8.73 -4.70 -5.57
CA LEU A 43 9.45 -5.40 -6.64
C LEU A 43 10.73 -4.67 -7.03
N GLU A 44 10.70 -3.34 -7.17
CA GLU A 44 11.88 -2.52 -7.46
C GLU A 44 12.97 -2.63 -6.39
N GLN A 45 12.62 -3.04 -5.17
CA GLN A 45 13.56 -3.24 -4.05
C GLN A 45 13.98 -4.70 -3.87
N GLY A 46 13.55 -5.59 -4.78
CA GLY A 46 13.88 -7.01 -4.75
C GLY A 46 13.00 -7.84 -3.83
N TYR A 47 11.88 -7.29 -3.34
CA TYR A 47 10.90 -8.03 -2.56
C TYR A 47 9.79 -8.57 -3.46
N GLU A 48 9.47 -9.85 -3.31
CA GLU A 48 8.25 -10.43 -3.87
C GLU A 48 7.10 -10.17 -2.90
N PHE A 49 6.04 -9.48 -3.35
CA PHE A 49 4.89 -9.11 -2.51
C PHE A 49 4.32 -10.30 -1.73
N GLU A 50 4.22 -11.47 -2.37
CA GLU A 50 3.67 -12.71 -1.80
C GLU A 50 4.49 -13.28 -0.63
N LYS A 51 5.77 -12.87 -0.51
CA LYS A 51 6.68 -13.31 0.56
C LYS A 51 6.75 -12.32 1.72
N VAL A 52 6.22 -11.10 1.55
CA VAL A 52 6.20 -10.07 2.60
C VAL A 52 4.97 -10.28 3.47
N PRO A 53 5.10 -10.44 4.80
CA PRO A 53 3.97 -10.42 5.72
C PRO A 53 3.08 -9.21 5.47
N PHE A 54 1.81 -9.46 5.13
CA PHE A 54 0.90 -8.43 4.65
C PHE A 54 -0.44 -8.50 5.38
N VAL A 55 -0.92 -7.35 5.84
CA VAL A 55 -2.24 -7.18 6.44
C VAL A 55 -2.95 -6.02 5.74
N ILE A 56 -4.26 -6.15 5.53
CA ILE A 56 -5.11 -5.05 5.09
C ILE A 56 -6.01 -4.58 6.24
N GLN A 57 -6.09 -3.27 6.43
CA GLN A 57 -7.03 -2.63 7.33
C GLN A 57 -8.02 -1.82 6.51
N TYR A 58 -9.31 -2.17 6.57
CA TYR A 58 -10.38 -1.31 6.06
C TYR A 58 -10.71 -0.25 7.10
N ASN A 59 -10.22 0.97 6.89
CA ASN A 59 -10.41 2.10 7.77
C ASN A 59 -11.69 2.89 7.41
N LYS A 60 -12.14 3.77 8.32
CA LYS A 60 -13.33 4.61 8.16
C LYS A 60 -14.65 3.83 7.98
N ARG A 61 -14.80 2.72 8.72
CA ARG A 61 -16.01 1.88 8.69
C ARG A 61 -17.24 2.56 9.29
N ASP A 62 -17.05 3.66 9.99
CA ASP A 62 -18.07 4.50 10.59
C ASP A 62 -18.81 5.38 9.57
N LEU A 63 -18.28 5.52 8.36
CA LEU A 63 -18.90 6.31 7.31
C LEU A 63 -20.12 5.59 6.72
N PRO A 64 -21.18 6.35 6.36
CA PRO A 64 -22.45 5.82 5.87
C PRO A 64 -22.33 5.11 4.52
#